data_AF-B6Q914-F1
#
_entry.id   AF-B6Q914-F1
#
_cell.length_a   1.000
_cell.length_b   1.000
_cell.length_c   1.000
_cell.angle_alpha   90.00
_cell.angle_beta   90.00
_cell.angle_gamma   90.00
#
_symmetry.space_group_name_H-M   'P 1'
#
loop_
_entity.id
_entity.type
_entity.pdbx_description
1 polymer ?
#
loop_
_entity_poly.entity_id
_entity_poly.type
_entity_poly.pdbx_seq_one_letter_code
_entity_poly.pdbx_strand_id
1 'polypeptide(L)'
;MNETAFLLKVHSGPVKRELTTLLQQDIAIYLPNQFNGQYDPYFGLPIALVEIIDGGDTDNTVVVQKELGDTPFQVGSAGLHGCTIVTIVSDKAAYMGHFWEIPSWPSTTREFNERVLNFFSGSGQFGIGPGLNPALFTANDNTRVYIMTPRRRGARYTTSNYTKKVPILISTIKTALGNQNVPVAVWKYVRLNYHNPSEEALANTNQRGIALFQFDPNAFGMGNRGWRILYEEMQFLSTDPTPGPDSENGIPPLPPLADNAE
;
A
#
# COMPACT_ATOMS: atom_id res chain seq x y z
N MET A 1 16.14 13.38 55.87
CA MET A 1 16.53 13.75 54.50
C MET A 1 15.94 12.69 53.59
N ASN A 2 15.00 13.10 52.74
CA ASN A 2 14.12 12.23 51.98
C ASN A 2 14.85 11.51 50.84
N GLU A 3 14.54 10.23 50.72
CA GLU A 3 14.70 9.41 49.53
C GLU A 3 13.95 10.02 48.35
N THR A 4 14.55 10.00 47.16
CA THR A 4 13.79 9.93 45.91
C THR A 4 14.62 9.21 44.85
N ALA A 5 14.56 7.89 44.87
CA ALA A 5 14.98 7.06 43.76
C ALA A 5 14.03 7.32 42.58
N PHE A 6 14.56 7.84 41.48
CA PHE A 6 13.85 7.94 40.20
C PHE A 6 13.64 6.52 39.66
N LEU A 7 12.49 5.93 39.98
CA LEU A 7 11.98 4.75 39.30
C LEU A 7 11.59 5.15 37.88
N LEU A 8 12.40 4.72 36.91
CA LEU A 8 12.04 4.73 35.49
C LEU A 8 10.79 3.85 35.34
N LYS A 9 9.62 4.46 35.18
CA LYS A 9 8.39 3.77 34.81
C LYS A 9 8.54 3.28 33.37
N VAL A 10 9.11 2.09 33.20
CA VAL A 10 8.94 1.32 31.96
C VAL A 10 7.45 1.06 31.83
N HIS A 11 6.78 1.81 30.95
CA HIS A 11 5.43 1.47 30.51
C HIS A 11 5.55 0.22 29.63
N SER A 12 5.67 -0.95 30.26
CA SER A 12 5.31 -2.21 29.62
C SER A 12 3.79 -2.24 29.52
N GLY A 13 3.26 -1.50 28.54
CA GLY A 13 1.87 -1.66 28.10
C GLY A 13 1.64 -3.10 27.64
N PRO A 14 0.40 -3.60 27.71
CA PRO A 14 0.10 -4.97 27.31
C PRO A 14 0.51 -5.15 25.85
N VAL A 15 1.32 -6.18 25.61
CA VAL A 15 1.75 -6.66 24.30
C VAL A 15 0.53 -7.20 23.57
N LYS A 16 -0.34 -6.30 23.09
CA LYS A 16 -1.48 -6.67 22.26
C LYS A 16 -0.99 -6.72 20.83
N ARG A 17 -0.38 -7.86 20.48
CA ARG A 17 0.11 -8.22 19.13
C ARG A 17 -1.02 -8.44 18.12
N GLU A 18 -2.24 -8.00 18.45
CA GLU A 18 -3.36 -8.19 17.54
C GLU A 18 -3.32 -7.07 16.50
N LEU A 19 -3.39 -7.41 15.21
CA LEU A 19 -3.68 -6.44 14.17
C LEU A 19 -5.11 -5.94 14.40
N THR A 20 -5.24 -4.91 15.21
CA THR A 20 -6.49 -4.20 15.42
C THR A 20 -6.62 -3.05 14.44
N THR A 21 -7.87 -2.65 14.17
CA THR A 21 -8.16 -1.43 13.44
C THR A 21 -7.49 -0.25 14.13
N LEU A 22 -6.61 0.45 13.41
CA LEU A 22 -6.10 1.74 13.87
C LEU A 22 -7.20 2.79 13.72
N LEU A 23 -7.34 3.69 14.69
CA LEU A 23 -8.19 4.85 14.53
C LEU A 23 -7.58 5.75 13.45
N GLN A 24 -8.42 6.46 12.69
CA GLN A 24 -7.93 7.32 11.60
C GLN A 24 -6.92 8.38 12.08
N GLN A 25 -7.08 8.89 13.30
CA GLN A 25 -6.12 9.80 13.94
C GLN A 25 -4.77 9.12 14.25
N ASP A 26 -4.78 7.82 14.57
CA ASP A 26 -3.57 7.06 14.86
C ASP A 26 -2.82 6.72 13.56
N ILE A 27 -3.54 6.49 12.46
CA ILE A 27 -2.95 6.26 11.13
C ILE A 27 -2.12 7.47 10.69
N ALA A 28 -2.62 8.69 10.91
CA ALA A 28 -1.94 9.94 10.56
C ALA A 28 -0.56 10.08 11.21
N ILE A 29 -0.35 9.44 12.37
CA ILE A 29 0.92 9.42 13.11
C ILE A 29 1.71 8.15 12.77
N TYR A 30 1.07 6.98 12.81
CA TYR A 30 1.71 5.68 12.67
C TYR A 30 2.37 5.50 11.30
N LEU A 31 1.68 5.89 10.23
CA LEU A 31 2.09 5.61 8.86
C LEU A 31 3.36 6.37 8.44
N PRO A 32 3.48 7.71 8.60
CA PRO A 32 4.73 8.42 8.29
C PRO A 32 5.90 7.97 9.17
N ASN A 33 5.67 7.57 10.42
CA ASN A 33 6.72 7.04 11.29
C ASN A 33 7.43 5.81 10.71
N GLN A 34 6.72 4.99 9.91
CA GLN A 34 7.32 3.82 9.25
C GLN A 34 8.43 4.18 8.27
N PHE A 35 8.45 5.41 7.75
CA PHE A 35 9.40 5.88 6.74
C PHE A 35 10.37 6.95 7.27
N ASN A 36 10.13 7.51 8.46
CA ASN A 36 10.94 8.58 9.07
C ASN A 36 11.85 8.07 10.20
N GLY A 37 12.29 6.81 10.13
CA GLY A 37 13.22 6.23 11.10
C GLY A 37 12.59 5.82 12.45
N GLN A 38 11.26 5.89 12.57
CA GLN A 38 10.49 5.44 13.74
C GLN A 38 9.58 4.25 13.40
N TYR A 39 10.07 3.35 12.54
CA TYR A 39 9.32 2.19 12.12
C TYR A 39 9.05 1.25 13.30
N ASP A 40 7.96 0.49 13.18
CA ASP A 40 7.59 -0.52 14.13
C ASP A 40 8.62 -1.67 14.10
N PRO A 41 9.45 -1.84 15.13
CA PRO A 41 10.52 -2.82 15.13
C PRO A 41 9.98 -4.26 15.07
N TYR A 42 8.71 -4.50 15.39
CA TYR A 42 8.10 -5.82 15.28
C TYR A 42 8.05 -6.33 13.84
N PHE A 43 7.71 -5.46 12.89
CA PHE A 43 7.66 -5.79 11.45
C PHE A 43 9.01 -5.59 10.75
N GLY A 44 10.01 -5.04 11.46
CA GLY A 44 11.30 -4.64 10.89
C GLY A 44 11.20 -3.41 9.99
N LEU A 45 12.30 -3.02 9.34
CA LEU A 45 12.30 -1.92 8.38
C LEU A 45 11.39 -2.28 7.17
N PRO A 46 10.55 -1.34 6.66
CA PRO A 46 9.83 -1.56 5.42
C PRO A 46 10.75 -1.96 4.27
N ILE A 47 10.39 -3.07 3.62
CA ILE A 47 10.95 -3.43 2.33
C ILE A 47 10.48 -2.34 1.36
N ALA A 48 11.43 -1.53 0.90
CA ALA A 48 11.14 -0.37 0.08
C ALA A 48 10.64 -0.78 -1.32
N LEU A 49 9.66 -0.04 -1.83
CA LEU A 49 9.20 -0.11 -3.22
C LEU A 49 9.77 1.04 -4.06
N VAL A 50 10.98 1.49 -3.72
CA VAL A 50 11.75 2.48 -4.47
C VAL A 50 13.19 2.00 -4.51
N GLU A 51 13.81 2.10 -5.68
CA GLU A 51 15.24 1.82 -5.82
C GLU A 51 16.01 3.10 -5.52
N ILE A 52 17.06 2.97 -4.72
CA ILE A 52 17.97 4.06 -4.40
C ILE A 52 19.35 3.71 -4.94
N ILE A 53 19.86 4.54 -5.86
CA ILE A 53 21.23 4.45 -6.38
C ILE A 53 21.94 5.75 -6.04
N ASP A 54 23.14 5.67 -5.48
CA ASP A 54 23.96 6.83 -5.10
C ASP A 54 23.23 7.87 -4.22
N GLY A 55 22.29 7.40 -3.40
CA GLY A 55 21.50 8.24 -2.49
C GLY A 55 20.31 8.96 -3.13
N GLY A 56 19.99 8.67 -4.39
CA GLY A 56 18.80 9.20 -5.08
C GLY A 56 17.85 8.10 -5.54
N ASP A 57 16.56 8.41 -5.51
CA ASP A 57 15.52 7.54 -6.04
C ASP A 57 15.64 7.42 -7.57
N THR A 58 15.47 6.22 -8.10
CA THR A 58 15.36 5.99 -9.55
C THR A 58 13.91 5.92 -10.00
N ASP A 59 13.65 6.04 -11.31
CA ASP A 59 12.32 5.87 -11.90
C ASP A 59 11.95 4.41 -12.22
N ASN A 60 12.75 3.46 -11.73
CA ASN A 60 12.47 2.04 -11.91
C ASN A 60 11.21 1.66 -11.16
N THR A 61 10.34 0.90 -11.82
CA THR A 61 9.23 0.24 -11.13
C THR A 61 9.83 -0.79 -10.19
N VAL A 62 9.39 -0.80 -8.93
CA VAL A 62 9.86 -1.78 -7.94
C VAL A 62 8.69 -2.61 -7.45
N VAL A 63 8.89 -3.92 -7.46
CA VAL A 63 7.91 -4.91 -7.04
C VAL A 63 8.53 -5.87 -6.04
N VAL A 64 7.75 -6.23 -5.02
CA VAL A 64 8.08 -7.26 -4.05
C VAL A 64 7.00 -8.33 -4.10
N GLN A 65 7.40 -9.59 -4.25
CA GLN A 65 6.55 -10.75 -3.99
C GLN A 65 7.14 -11.54 -2.83
N LYS A 66 6.34 -11.78 -1.79
CA LYS A 66 6.78 -12.47 -0.59
C LYS A 66 5.72 -13.47 -0.12
N GLU A 67 6.14 -14.71 0.04
CA GLU A 67 5.30 -15.73 0.68
C GLU A 67 5.11 -15.40 2.17
N LEU A 68 3.91 -15.68 2.67
CA LEU A 68 3.51 -15.45 4.06
C LEU A 68 3.99 -16.64 4.91
N GLY A 69 5.09 -16.45 5.63
CA GLY A 69 5.68 -17.45 6.53
C GLY A 69 5.48 -17.13 8.01
N ASP A 70 6.44 -17.54 8.85
CA ASP A 70 6.37 -17.41 10.31
C ASP A 70 7.05 -16.14 10.85
N THR A 71 7.41 -15.20 9.97
CA THR A 71 8.08 -13.95 10.36
C THR A 71 7.24 -12.75 9.95
N PRO A 72 6.94 -11.81 10.87
CA PRO A 72 6.26 -10.58 10.51
C PRO A 72 7.13 -9.74 9.59
N PHE A 73 6.51 -9.02 8.66
CA PHE A 73 7.22 -8.12 7.76
C PHE A 73 6.33 -6.98 7.30
N GLN A 74 6.95 -5.95 6.74
CA GLN A 74 6.26 -4.86 6.08
C GLN A 74 6.91 -4.46 4.75
N VAL A 75 6.08 -3.99 3.81
CA VAL A 75 6.46 -3.55 2.47
C VAL A 75 5.75 -2.24 2.19
N GLY A 76 6.42 -1.25 1.60
CA GLY A 76 5.72 -0.01 1.29
C GLY A 76 6.55 1.06 0.62
N SER A 77 5.87 2.19 0.38
CA SER A 77 6.47 3.42 -0.15
C SER A 77 5.76 4.62 0.47
N ALA A 78 6.51 5.71 0.60
CA ALA A 78 5.98 7.02 0.91
C ALA A 78 6.12 7.95 -0.32
N GLY A 79 5.79 9.23 -0.17
CA GLY A 79 6.01 10.24 -1.22
C GLY A 79 5.19 10.05 -2.51
N LEU A 80 4.05 9.37 -2.51
CA LEU A 80 3.28 9.11 -3.73
C LEU A 80 2.59 10.39 -4.24
N HIS A 81 3.12 10.94 -5.33
CA HIS A 81 2.67 12.22 -5.92
C HIS A 81 2.16 12.07 -7.37
N GLY A 82 1.47 10.95 -7.65
CA GLY A 82 0.99 10.58 -8.98
C GLY A 82 1.23 9.10 -9.30
N CYS A 83 2.05 8.42 -8.52
CA CYS A 83 2.32 7.01 -8.68
C CYS A 83 1.08 6.13 -8.38
N THR A 84 1.11 4.90 -8.87
CA THR A 84 0.10 3.88 -8.53
C THR A 84 0.77 2.76 -7.74
N ILE A 85 0.10 2.28 -6.69
CA ILE A 85 0.48 1.09 -5.93
C ILE A 85 -0.54 -0.01 -6.23
N VAL A 86 -0.03 -1.21 -6.48
CA VAL A 86 -0.87 -2.41 -6.58
C VAL A 86 -0.43 -3.37 -5.49
N THR A 87 -1.38 -3.82 -4.67
CA THR A 87 -1.19 -4.91 -3.71
C THR A 87 -2.13 -6.05 -4.10
N ILE A 88 -1.58 -7.23 -4.36
CA ILE A 88 -2.32 -8.49 -4.49
C ILE A 88 -1.94 -9.32 -3.27
N VAL A 89 -2.93 -9.80 -2.52
CA VAL A 89 -2.69 -10.59 -1.32
C VAL A 89 -3.58 -11.83 -1.34
N SER A 90 -3.05 -12.93 -0.84
CA SER A 90 -3.76 -14.19 -0.62
C SER A 90 -3.38 -14.75 0.76
N ASP A 91 -3.90 -15.91 1.09
CA ASP A 91 -3.51 -16.70 2.25
C ASP A 91 -2.08 -17.27 2.13
N LYS A 92 -1.43 -17.15 0.97
CA LYS A 92 -0.09 -17.70 0.70
C LYS A 92 0.98 -16.62 0.51
N ALA A 93 0.65 -15.48 -0.09
CA ALA A 93 1.64 -14.48 -0.44
C ALA A 93 1.06 -13.07 -0.50
N ALA A 94 1.96 -12.08 -0.49
CA ALA A 94 1.69 -10.71 -0.88
C ALA A 94 2.57 -10.33 -2.07
N TYR A 95 2.00 -9.61 -3.03
CA TYR A 95 2.66 -8.99 -4.16
C TYR A 95 2.34 -7.51 -4.14
N MET A 96 3.34 -6.66 -3.92
CA MET A 96 3.14 -5.22 -3.83
C MET A 96 4.11 -4.51 -4.78
N GLY A 97 3.61 -3.59 -5.60
CA GLY A 97 4.39 -2.88 -6.60
C GLY A 97 4.13 -1.39 -6.62
N HIS A 98 5.19 -0.61 -6.83
CA HIS A 98 5.16 0.83 -7.01
C HIS A 98 5.48 1.20 -8.46
N PHE A 99 4.50 1.83 -9.11
CA PHE A 99 4.53 2.21 -10.52
C PHE A 99 4.53 3.73 -10.65
N TRP A 100 5.69 4.30 -10.95
CA TRP A 100 5.93 5.75 -11.08
C TRP A 100 4.98 6.45 -12.05
N GLU A 101 4.52 7.67 -11.73
CA GLU A 101 3.76 8.54 -12.66
C GLU A 101 4.50 8.66 -13.99
N ILE A 102 5.69 9.25 -13.95
CA ILE A 102 6.60 9.34 -15.09
C ILE A 102 7.75 8.39 -14.81
N PRO A 103 8.12 7.53 -15.77
CA PRO A 103 7.69 7.52 -17.17
C PRO A 103 6.56 6.54 -17.51
N SER A 104 5.74 6.04 -16.57
CA SER A 104 4.81 4.91 -16.86
C SER A 104 3.40 5.31 -17.35
N TRP A 105 2.78 6.33 -16.74
CA TRP A 105 1.33 6.57 -16.90
C TRP A 105 0.92 7.62 -17.94
N PRO A 106 1.55 8.81 -18.04
CA PRO A 106 1.25 9.77 -19.11
C PRO A 106 2.04 9.47 -20.40
N SER A 107 2.83 8.41 -20.42
CA SER A 107 3.76 8.07 -21.50
C SER A 107 3.16 7.17 -22.58
N THR A 108 4.04 6.75 -23.52
CA THR A 108 3.72 5.85 -24.63
C THR A 108 3.13 4.51 -24.15
N THR A 109 2.44 3.81 -25.05
CA THR A 109 1.96 2.45 -24.79
C THR A 109 3.11 1.49 -24.43
N ARG A 110 4.29 1.68 -25.03
CA ARG A 110 5.47 0.85 -24.75
C ARG A 110 5.91 1.00 -23.28
N GLU A 111 6.12 2.23 -22.82
CA GLU A 111 6.52 2.48 -21.44
C GLU A 111 5.48 1.98 -20.44
N PHE A 112 4.19 2.18 -20.73
CA PHE A 112 3.13 1.63 -19.89
C PHE A 112 3.15 0.10 -19.83
N ASN A 113 3.39 -0.57 -20.95
CA ASN A 113 3.46 -2.02 -20.98
C ASN A 113 4.69 -2.53 -20.22
N GLU A 114 5.89 -2.05 -20.57
CA GLU A 114 7.15 -2.50 -19.99
C GLU A 114 7.22 -2.20 -18.48
N ARG A 115 6.77 -1.02 -18.06
CA ARG A 115 6.88 -0.61 -16.65
C ARG A 115 5.68 -0.99 -15.79
N VAL A 116 4.52 -1.28 -16.35
CA VAL A 116 3.31 -1.62 -15.57
C VAL A 116 2.76 -2.99 -15.90
N LEU A 117 2.33 -3.23 -17.14
CA LEU A 117 1.56 -4.42 -17.47
C LEU A 117 2.40 -5.70 -17.46
N ASN A 118 3.66 -5.63 -17.92
CA ASN A 118 4.55 -6.79 -18.05
C ASN A 118 4.93 -7.42 -16.70
N PHE A 119 4.80 -6.68 -15.60
CA PHE A 119 4.90 -7.23 -14.25
C PHE A 119 3.77 -8.22 -13.93
N PHE A 120 2.63 -8.14 -14.62
CA PHE A 120 1.50 -9.05 -14.42
C PHE A 120 1.33 -10.06 -15.56
N SER A 121 1.54 -9.64 -16.82
CA SER A 121 1.40 -10.51 -17.98
C SER A 121 2.62 -11.39 -18.26
N GLY A 122 3.78 -11.05 -17.70
CA GLY A 122 5.04 -11.76 -17.87
C GLY A 122 5.86 -11.30 -19.07
N SER A 123 7.19 -11.41 -18.93
CA SER A 123 8.26 -11.07 -19.89
C SER A 123 8.35 -9.59 -20.31
N GLY A 124 9.59 -9.11 -20.49
CA GLY A 124 9.84 -7.75 -20.99
C GLY A 124 9.48 -6.64 -20.01
N GLN A 125 9.41 -6.93 -18.70
CA GLN A 125 9.24 -5.90 -17.69
C GLN A 125 10.50 -5.04 -17.53
N PHE A 126 10.32 -3.75 -17.26
CA PHE A 126 11.39 -2.80 -16.96
C PHE A 126 11.25 -2.32 -15.52
N GLY A 127 12.24 -2.67 -14.69
CA GLY A 127 12.28 -2.35 -13.27
C GLY A 127 12.86 -3.51 -12.44
N ILE A 128 12.59 -3.50 -11.15
CA ILE A 128 13.15 -4.42 -10.15
C ILE A 128 12.05 -5.27 -9.55
N GLY A 129 12.39 -6.53 -9.32
CA GLY A 129 11.50 -7.49 -8.70
C GLY A 129 10.93 -8.50 -9.70
N PRO A 130 10.23 -9.52 -9.18
CA PRO A 130 9.69 -10.58 -10.00
C PRO A 130 8.44 -10.11 -10.74
N GLY A 131 8.15 -10.73 -11.88
CA GLY A 131 6.79 -10.77 -12.38
C GLY A 131 5.88 -11.58 -11.45
N LEU A 132 4.57 -11.31 -11.50
CA LEU A 132 3.58 -12.00 -10.70
C LEU A 132 3.64 -13.52 -10.92
N ASN A 133 3.74 -14.28 -9.83
CA ASN A 133 3.53 -15.73 -9.85
C ASN A 133 2.07 -16.05 -9.48
N PRO A 134 1.17 -16.28 -10.46
CA PRO A 134 -0.25 -16.47 -10.19
C PRO A 134 -0.57 -17.75 -9.39
N ALA A 135 0.35 -18.71 -9.31
CA ALA A 135 0.14 -19.94 -8.52
C ALA A 135 -0.02 -19.67 -7.00
N LEU A 136 0.44 -18.51 -6.53
CA LEU A 136 0.30 -18.08 -5.14
C LEU A 136 -1.02 -17.33 -4.87
N PHE A 137 -1.80 -17.02 -5.91
CA PHE A 137 -2.95 -16.12 -5.86
C PHE A 137 -4.17 -16.74 -6.53
N THR A 138 -4.64 -17.88 -6.01
CA THR A 138 -5.83 -18.55 -6.54
C THR A 138 -7.11 -18.09 -5.82
N ALA A 139 -8.27 -18.30 -6.44
CA ALA A 139 -9.58 -18.00 -5.86
C ALA A 139 -9.83 -18.75 -4.54
N ASN A 140 -9.19 -19.89 -4.34
CA ASN A 140 -9.30 -20.68 -3.11
C ASN A 140 -8.42 -20.15 -1.97
N ASP A 141 -7.47 -19.26 -2.28
CA ASP A 141 -6.52 -18.71 -1.30
C ASP A 141 -6.96 -17.32 -0.80
N ASN A 142 -8.27 -17.02 -0.79
CA ASN A 142 -8.82 -15.72 -0.36
C ASN A 142 -8.11 -14.53 -1.04
N THR A 143 -7.80 -14.67 -2.33
CA THR A 143 -7.05 -13.67 -3.09
C THR A 143 -7.85 -12.38 -3.25
N ARG A 144 -7.21 -11.22 -3.03
CA ARG A 144 -7.79 -9.89 -3.14
C ARG A 144 -6.80 -8.92 -3.79
N VAL A 145 -7.31 -7.94 -4.55
CA VAL A 145 -6.51 -6.91 -5.21
C VAL A 145 -6.89 -5.53 -4.69
N TYR A 146 -5.89 -4.73 -4.32
CA TYR A 146 -6.04 -3.37 -3.83
C TYR A 146 -5.16 -2.43 -4.63
N ILE A 147 -5.75 -1.42 -5.25
CA ILE A 147 -5.03 -0.44 -6.09
C ILE A 147 -5.17 0.94 -5.47
N MET A 148 -4.05 1.59 -5.17
CA MET A 148 -4.01 3.01 -4.81
C MET A 148 -3.50 3.80 -6.01
N THR A 149 -4.31 4.70 -6.56
CA THR A 149 -3.99 5.45 -7.79
C THR A 149 -4.46 6.90 -7.66
N PRO A 150 -3.80 7.89 -8.28
CA PRO A 150 -4.23 9.28 -8.13
C PRO A 150 -5.64 9.50 -8.66
N ARG A 151 -6.44 10.26 -7.91
CA ARG A 151 -7.72 10.83 -8.32
C ARG A 151 -7.46 12.00 -9.25
N ARG A 152 -8.34 12.19 -10.24
CA ARG A 152 -8.35 13.42 -11.03
C ARG A 152 -8.69 14.61 -10.10
N ARG A 153 -7.85 15.65 -10.10
CA ARG A 153 -8.04 16.84 -9.26
C ARG A 153 -9.44 17.44 -9.47
N GLY A 154 -10.15 17.70 -8.37
CA GLY A 154 -11.52 18.25 -8.38
C GLY A 154 -12.62 17.29 -8.83
N ALA A 155 -12.30 16.02 -9.11
CA ALA A 155 -13.29 15.03 -9.56
C ALA A 155 -13.84 14.17 -8.39
N ARG A 156 -14.89 13.40 -8.69
CA ARG A 156 -15.46 12.41 -7.76
C ARG A 156 -14.45 11.33 -7.40
N TYR A 157 -14.63 10.68 -6.27
CA TYR A 157 -13.78 9.57 -5.79
C TYR A 157 -13.73 8.36 -6.73
N THR A 158 -14.65 8.28 -7.70
CA THR A 158 -14.65 7.24 -8.73
C THR A 158 -13.76 7.57 -9.95
N THR A 159 -13.29 8.81 -10.07
CA THR A 159 -12.55 9.28 -11.26
C THR A 159 -11.03 9.26 -11.03
N SER A 160 -10.33 8.31 -11.66
CA SER A 160 -8.86 8.26 -11.64
C SER A 160 -8.26 9.35 -12.55
N ASN A 161 -7.05 9.79 -12.25
CA ASN A 161 -6.22 10.58 -13.15
C ASN A 161 -5.86 9.77 -14.42
N TYR A 162 -5.83 8.44 -14.33
CA TYR A 162 -5.48 7.49 -15.39
C TYR A 162 -6.71 6.74 -15.91
N THR A 163 -7.75 7.50 -16.30
CA THR A 163 -9.08 6.98 -16.64
C THR A 163 -9.11 5.82 -17.63
N LYS A 164 -8.19 5.80 -18.61
CA LYS A 164 -8.11 4.73 -19.62
C LYS A 164 -7.17 3.59 -19.22
N LYS A 165 -6.11 3.87 -18.45
CA LYS A 165 -5.04 2.91 -18.15
C LYS A 165 -5.33 2.06 -16.91
N VAL A 166 -6.03 2.59 -15.91
CA VAL A 166 -6.42 1.80 -14.72
C VAL A 166 -7.35 0.62 -15.07
N PRO A 167 -8.40 0.78 -15.92
CA PRO A 167 -9.19 -0.36 -16.36
C PRO A 167 -8.38 -1.43 -17.11
N ILE A 168 -7.39 -1.02 -17.92
CA ILE A 168 -6.48 -1.95 -18.61
C ILE A 168 -5.62 -2.72 -17.61
N LEU A 169 -5.08 -2.02 -16.60
CA LEU A 169 -4.33 -2.66 -15.51
C LEU A 169 -5.19 -3.70 -14.78
N ILE A 170 -6.41 -3.34 -14.38
CA ILE A 170 -7.32 -4.27 -13.68
C ILE A 170 -7.63 -5.49 -14.54
N SER A 171 -7.92 -5.28 -15.84
CA SER A 171 -8.13 -6.39 -16.77
C SER A 171 -6.90 -7.29 -16.88
N THR A 172 -5.70 -6.69 -16.95
CA THR A 172 -4.44 -7.44 -17.05
C THR A 172 -4.19 -8.28 -15.80
N ILE A 173 -4.42 -7.72 -14.60
CA ILE A 173 -4.32 -8.45 -13.33
C ILE A 173 -5.33 -9.61 -13.31
N LYS A 174 -6.60 -9.35 -13.64
CA LYS A 174 -7.63 -10.40 -13.68
C LYS A 174 -7.26 -11.54 -14.64
N THR A 175 -6.74 -11.21 -15.81
CA THR A 175 -6.25 -12.21 -16.77
C THR A 175 -5.06 -12.98 -16.25
N ALA A 176 -4.08 -12.32 -15.61
CA ALA A 176 -2.95 -12.98 -14.99
C ALA A 176 -3.37 -13.95 -13.87
N LEU A 177 -4.44 -13.61 -13.14
CA LEU A 177 -5.07 -14.46 -12.11
C LEU A 177 -6.05 -15.50 -12.70
N GLY A 178 -5.97 -15.77 -14.01
CA GLY A 178 -6.76 -16.82 -14.68
C GLY A 178 -8.24 -16.46 -14.91
N ASN A 179 -8.57 -15.16 -14.99
CA ASN A 179 -9.94 -14.65 -15.13
C ASN A 179 -10.89 -15.12 -14.02
N GLN A 180 -10.34 -15.39 -12.84
CA GLN A 180 -11.11 -15.72 -11.64
C GLN A 180 -11.85 -14.48 -11.13
N ASN A 181 -12.95 -14.69 -10.42
CA ASN A 181 -13.71 -13.61 -9.78
C ASN A 181 -13.00 -13.11 -8.51
N VAL A 182 -11.81 -12.52 -8.70
CA VAL A 182 -11.00 -11.96 -7.62
C VAL A 182 -11.51 -10.56 -7.27
N PRO A 183 -11.89 -10.30 -6.00
CA PRO A 183 -12.31 -8.98 -5.56
C PRO A 183 -11.25 -7.90 -5.78
N VAL A 184 -11.67 -6.74 -6.27
CA VAL A 184 -10.82 -5.57 -6.50
C VAL A 184 -11.36 -4.37 -5.75
N ALA A 185 -10.50 -3.67 -5.01
CA ALA A 185 -10.79 -2.36 -4.44
C ALA A 185 -9.82 -1.32 -4.96
N VAL A 186 -10.33 -0.15 -5.37
CA VAL A 186 -9.51 0.96 -5.87
C VAL A 186 -9.64 2.15 -4.94
N TRP A 187 -8.56 2.50 -4.24
CA TRP A 187 -8.44 3.79 -3.57
C TRP A 187 -7.93 4.85 -4.55
N LYS A 188 -8.72 5.92 -4.73
CA LYS A 188 -8.33 7.04 -5.59
C LYS A 188 -7.94 8.23 -4.72
N TYR A 189 -6.64 8.36 -4.44
CA TYR A 189 -6.11 9.35 -3.50
C TYR A 189 -6.00 10.76 -4.09
N VAL A 190 -6.02 11.78 -3.23
CA VAL A 190 -5.76 13.16 -3.65
C VAL A 190 -4.25 13.40 -3.65
N ARG A 191 -3.62 13.38 -4.83
CA ARG A 191 -2.18 13.57 -4.94
C ARG A 191 -1.70 14.91 -4.38
N LEU A 192 -0.51 14.90 -3.78
CA LEU A 192 0.23 16.12 -3.47
C LEU A 192 0.70 16.78 -4.77
N ASN A 193 0.65 18.11 -4.82
CA ASN A 193 1.21 18.90 -5.92
C ASN A 193 2.58 19.43 -5.54
N TYR A 194 3.65 18.79 -6.03
CA TYR A 194 5.03 19.18 -5.71
C TYR A 194 5.45 20.49 -6.39
N HIS A 195 4.64 21.06 -7.28
CA HIS A 195 4.85 22.44 -7.74
C HIS A 195 4.34 23.49 -6.75
N ASN A 196 3.63 23.07 -5.70
CA ASN A 196 3.19 23.92 -4.61
C ASN A 196 4.06 23.61 -3.38
N PRO A 197 4.97 24.51 -2.96
CA PRO A 197 5.86 24.27 -1.82
C PRO A 197 5.14 23.89 -0.53
N SER A 198 3.92 24.42 -0.31
CA SER A 198 3.13 24.08 0.88
C SER A 198 2.61 22.64 0.84
N GLU A 199 2.31 22.09 -0.35
CA GLU A 199 1.89 20.69 -0.48
C GLU A 199 3.11 19.75 -0.51
N GLU A 200 4.22 20.18 -1.12
CA GLU A 200 5.50 19.45 -1.08
C GLU A 200 5.98 19.27 0.36
N ALA A 201 5.89 20.31 1.19
CA ALA A 201 6.25 20.25 2.61
C ALA A 201 5.39 19.29 3.44
N LEU A 202 4.27 18.78 2.90
CA LEU A 202 3.45 17.75 3.55
C LEU A 202 3.93 16.33 3.21
N ALA A 203 4.84 16.16 2.25
CA ALA A 203 5.38 14.87 1.90
C ALA A 203 6.03 14.21 3.12
N ASN A 204 5.60 12.99 3.43
CA ASN A 204 6.09 12.18 4.56
C ASN A 204 5.88 12.81 5.95
N THR A 205 5.15 13.93 6.08
CA THR A 205 4.83 14.53 7.39
C THR A 205 3.50 14.05 7.96
N ASN A 206 2.62 13.51 7.10
CA ASN A 206 1.35 12.90 7.44
C ASN A 206 1.12 11.64 6.59
N GLN A 207 -0.05 11.02 6.68
CA GLN A 207 -0.38 9.79 5.96
C GLN A 207 -0.51 9.94 4.44
N ARG A 208 -0.63 11.16 3.91
CA ARG A 208 -0.93 11.39 2.49
C ARG A 208 0.19 10.90 1.59
N GLY A 209 -0.18 10.22 0.52
CA GLY A 209 0.76 9.61 -0.41
C GLY A 209 1.62 8.50 0.21
N ILE A 210 1.15 7.80 1.24
CA ILE A 210 1.87 6.66 1.82
C ILE A 210 1.05 5.38 1.65
N ALA A 211 1.73 4.31 1.25
CA ALA A 211 1.19 2.97 1.14
C ALA A 211 2.06 1.97 1.91
N LEU A 212 1.41 1.13 2.74
CA LEU A 212 2.09 0.13 3.54
C LEU A 212 1.28 -1.16 3.62
N PHE A 213 1.92 -2.28 3.36
CA PHE A 213 1.44 -3.61 3.66
C PHE A 213 2.18 -4.14 4.89
N GLN A 214 1.45 -4.79 5.80
CA GLN A 214 2.03 -5.47 6.96
C GLN A 214 1.41 -6.86 7.10
N PHE A 215 2.25 -7.84 7.40
CA PHE A 215 1.84 -9.20 7.70
C PHE A 215 2.34 -9.63 9.08
N ASP A 216 1.48 -10.30 9.83
CA ASP A 216 1.80 -10.88 11.13
C ASP A 216 1.32 -12.35 11.18
N PRO A 217 2.23 -13.33 11.40
CA PRO A 217 1.87 -14.74 11.53
C PRO A 217 1.00 -15.05 12.77
N ASN A 218 0.87 -14.11 13.70
CA ASN A 218 0.07 -14.23 14.92
C ASN A 218 -0.81 -12.99 15.15
N ALA A 219 -1.27 -12.37 14.06
CA ALA A 219 -2.11 -11.17 14.02
C ALA A 219 -3.37 -11.22 14.91
N PHE A 220 -3.90 -12.39 15.23
CA PHE A 220 -5.10 -12.54 16.06
C PHE A 220 -4.90 -13.53 17.21
N GLY A 221 -3.66 -13.72 17.63
CA GLY A 221 -3.29 -14.67 18.68
C GLY A 221 -3.45 -16.14 18.27
N MET A 222 -2.93 -17.06 19.09
CA MET A 222 -3.03 -18.51 18.89
C MET A 222 -2.54 -19.03 17.51
N GLY A 223 -1.60 -18.33 16.88
CA GLY A 223 -1.11 -18.66 15.54
C GLY A 223 -2.04 -18.23 14.40
N ASN A 224 -3.09 -17.44 14.70
CA ASN A 224 -3.95 -16.87 13.67
C ASN A 224 -3.24 -15.72 12.98
N ARG A 225 -2.74 -16.00 11.79
CA ARG A 225 -2.10 -15.03 10.91
C ARG A 225 -3.07 -13.99 10.35
N GLY A 226 -2.54 -12.86 9.94
CA GLY A 226 -3.31 -11.78 9.33
C GLY A 226 -2.43 -10.76 8.65
N TRP A 227 -3.08 -9.88 7.90
CA TRP A 227 -2.42 -8.77 7.22
C TRP A 227 -3.28 -7.53 7.29
N ARG A 228 -2.63 -6.38 7.11
CA ARG A 228 -3.30 -5.10 6.86
C ARG A 228 -2.63 -4.32 5.74
N ILE A 229 -3.43 -3.53 5.04
CA ILE A 229 -3.00 -2.54 4.05
C ILE A 229 -3.42 -1.17 4.55
N LEU A 230 -2.49 -0.23 4.55
CA LEU A 230 -2.71 1.18 4.85
C LEU A 230 -2.43 1.98 3.58
N TYR A 231 -3.45 2.63 3.04
CA TYR A 231 -3.37 3.52 1.88
C TYR A 231 -3.88 4.90 2.31
N GLU A 232 -2.95 5.78 2.68
CA GLU A 232 -3.25 7.03 3.40
C GLU A 232 -4.12 6.76 4.65
N GLU A 233 -5.30 7.39 4.74
CA GLU A 233 -6.28 7.16 5.81
C GLU A 233 -7.05 5.83 5.68
N MET A 234 -6.99 5.17 4.53
CA MET A 234 -7.73 3.93 4.30
C MET A 234 -6.98 2.75 4.90
N GLN A 235 -7.72 1.87 5.57
CA GLN A 235 -7.19 0.61 6.08
C GLN A 235 -8.03 -0.55 5.56
N PHE A 236 -7.35 -1.64 5.18
CA PHE A 236 -7.97 -2.92 4.87
C PHE A 236 -7.34 -4.02 5.72
N LEU A 237 -8.15 -4.92 6.24
CA LEU A 237 -7.73 -6.04 7.07
C LEU A 237 -8.05 -7.37 6.39
N SER A 238 -7.28 -8.40 6.74
CA SER A 238 -7.56 -9.78 6.31
C SER A 238 -8.93 -10.28 6.77
N THR A 239 -9.47 -9.71 7.85
CA THR A 239 -10.78 -10.04 8.43
C THR A 239 -11.94 -9.24 7.82
N ASP A 240 -11.66 -8.22 7.01
CA ASP A 240 -12.72 -7.45 6.37
C ASP A 240 -13.49 -8.34 5.38
N PRO A 241 -14.78 -8.07 5.16
CA PRO A 241 -15.51 -8.65 4.04
C PRO A 241 -14.75 -8.42 2.73
N THR A 242 -14.86 -9.36 1.80
CA THR A 242 -14.31 -9.19 0.46
C THR A 242 -14.89 -7.93 -0.19
N PRO A 243 -14.07 -7.09 -0.85
CA PRO A 243 -14.58 -5.94 -1.58
C PRO A 243 -15.70 -6.31 -2.55
N GLY A 244 -16.79 -5.54 -2.54
CA GLY A 244 -17.87 -5.71 -3.52
C GLY A 244 -17.46 -5.23 -4.92
N PRO A 245 -18.22 -5.59 -5.98
CA PRO A 245 -17.92 -5.18 -7.35
C PRO A 245 -17.80 -3.66 -7.54
N ASP A 246 -18.58 -2.87 -6.80
CA ASP A 246 -18.55 -1.41 -6.88
C ASP A 246 -17.21 -0.80 -6.42
N SER A 247 -16.45 -1.50 -5.58
CA SER A 247 -15.14 -1.05 -5.09
C SER A 247 -14.10 -0.93 -6.20
N GLU A 248 -14.28 -1.62 -7.33
CA GLU A 248 -13.45 -1.48 -8.53
C GLU A 248 -13.56 -0.08 -9.15
N ASN A 249 -14.75 0.53 -9.04
CA ASN A 249 -15.00 1.89 -9.53
C ASN A 249 -14.44 2.97 -8.61
N GLY A 250 -13.96 2.61 -7.42
CA GLY A 250 -13.44 3.53 -6.41
C GLY A 250 -14.17 3.36 -5.09
N ILE A 251 -13.42 3.24 -4.00
CA ILE A 251 -13.99 3.27 -2.66
C ILE A 251 -14.24 4.74 -2.23
N PRO A 252 -15.35 5.02 -1.53
CA PRO A 252 -15.60 6.36 -1.02
C PRO A 252 -14.57 6.72 0.06
N PRO A 253 -14.20 8.02 0.18
CA PRO A 253 -13.39 8.47 1.30
C PRO A 253 -14.13 8.24 2.61
N LEU A 254 -13.38 8.05 3.69
CA LEU A 254 -13.94 8.07 5.03
C LEU A 254 -14.55 9.47 5.31
N PRO A 255 -15.60 9.56 6.14
CA PRO A 255 -16.06 10.85 6.62
C PRO A 255 -14.89 11.63 7.23
N PRO A 256 -14.85 12.97 7.10
CA PRO A 256 -13.89 13.76 7.84
C PRO A 256 -13.99 13.41 9.33
N LEU A 257 -12.84 13.26 10.00
CA LEU A 257 -12.83 13.33 11.46
C LEU A 257 -13.48 14.67 11.84
N ALA A 258 -14.42 14.65 12.77
CA ALA A 258 -15.22 15.81 13.15
C ALA A 258 -14.38 17.05 13.56
N ASP A 259 -13.08 16.88 13.76
CA ASP A 259 -12.14 17.90 14.25
C ASP A 259 -11.00 18.26 13.27
N ASN A 260 -11.00 17.75 12.03
CA ASN A 260 -9.96 18.05 11.02
C ASN A 260 -10.51 18.78 9.79
N ALA A 261 -11.36 19.77 10.01
CA ALA A 261 -11.75 20.70 8.94
C ALA A 261 -10.60 21.69 8.68
N GLU A 262 -10.06 21.60 7.47
CA GLU A 262 -9.22 22.55 6.69
C GLU A 262 -8.39 23.62 7.45
#